data_AF-A0AAV2A4N1-F1
#
_entry.id   AF-A0AAV2A4N1-F1
#
_cell.length_a   1.000
_cell.length_b   1.000
_cell.length_c   1.000
_cell.angle_alpha   90.00
_cell.angle_beta   90.00
_cell.angle_gamma   90.00
#
_symmetry.space_group_name_H-M   'P 1'
#
loop_
_entity.id
_entity.type
_entity.pdbx_description
1 polymer ?
#
loop_
_entity_poly.entity_id
_entity_poly.type
_entity_poly.pdbx_seq_one_letter_code
_entity_poly.pdbx_strand_id
1 'polypeptide(L)'
;MLLITFSLLIGMTFLLLAKLSLWRYNCSQLMPGRKLNFLNIFGDLIEVIKYLNSDADHPFQLKILNALVNCCKTFQKQQLFCLWGFYTPLVFLVKSGAVKVCIC
;
A
#
# COMPACT_ATOMS: atom_id res chain seq x y z
N MET A 1 8.97 -11.85 -36.90
CA MET A 1 8.48 -12.59 -35.72
C MET A 1 8.82 -11.91 -34.39
N LEU A 2 10.09 -11.57 -34.12
CA LEU A 2 10.52 -10.91 -32.88
C LEU A 2 9.71 -9.65 -32.49
N LEU A 3 9.45 -8.75 -33.44
CA LEU A 3 8.64 -7.54 -33.20
C LEU A 3 7.20 -7.86 -32.77
N ILE A 4 6.60 -8.90 -33.37
CA ILE A 4 5.22 -9.31 -33.06
C ILE A 4 5.16 -9.98 -31.68
N THR A 5 6.16 -10.80 -31.34
CA THR A 5 6.24 -11.39 -30.00
C THR A 5 6.47 -10.34 -28.92
N PHE A 6 7.29 -9.32 -29.19
CA PHE A 6 7.49 -8.22 -28.25
C PHE A 6 6.23 -7.37 -28.07
N SER A 7 5.50 -7.03 -29.14
CA SER A 7 4.27 -6.25 -29.03
C SER A 7 3.17 -7.01 -28.27
N LEU A 8 3.03 -8.32 -28.51
CA LEU A 8 2.12 -9.17 -27.76
C LEU A 8 2.49 -9.26 -26.28
N LEU A 9 3.79 -9.40 -25.96
CA LEU A 9 4.26 -9.44 -24.58
C LEU A 9 3.94 -8.13 -23.84
N ILE A 10 4.23 -6.98 -24.46
CA ILE A 10 3.92 -5.67 -23.90
C ILE A 10 2.41 -5.51 -23.68
N GLY A 11 1.59 -5.86 -24.67
CA GLY A 11 0.14 -5.80 -24.55
C GLY A 11 -0.39 -6.67 -23.40
N MET A 12 0.10 -7.89 -23.26
CA MET A 12 -0.29 -8.80 -22.17
C MET A 12 0.14 -8.26 -20.79
N THR A 13 1.36 -7.73 -20.67
CA THR A 13 1.81 -7.09 -19.42
C THR A 13 0.96 -5.87 -19.05
N PHE A 14 0.57 -5.06 -20.02
CA PHE A 14 -0.29 -3.90 -19.79
C PHE A 14 -1.68 -4.31 -19.30
N LEU A 15 -2.29 -5.33 -19.92
CA LEU A 15 -3.59 -5.86 -19.49
C LEU A 15 -3.54 -6.43 -18.06
N LEU A 16 -2.47 -7.15 -17.72
CA LEU A 16 -2.25 -7.64 -16.36
C LEU A 16 -2.15 -6.50 -15.34
N LEU A 17 -1.35 -5.46 -15.64
CA LEU A 17 -1.21 -4.29 -14.77
C LEU A 17 -2.52 -3.50 -14.63
N ALA A 18 -3.31 -3.38 -15.72
CA ALA A 18 -4.61 -2.72 -15.67
C ALA A 18 -5.60 -3.49 -14.78
N LYS A 19 -5.65 -4.82 -14.91
CA LYS A 19 -6.50 -5.68 -14.09
C LYS A 19 -6.10 -5.62 -12.61
N LEU A 20 -4.81 -5.67 -12.30
CA LEU A 20 -4.29 -5.54 -10.93
C LEU A 20 -4.58 -4.15 -10.33
N SER A 21 -4.44 -3.10 -11.13
CA SER A 21 -4.76 -1.73 -10.73
C SER A 21 -6.24 -1.56 -10.43
N LEU A 22 -7.12 -2.18 -11.24
CA LEU A 22 -8.57 -2.15 -11.02
C LEU A 22 -8.96 -2.91 -9.75
N TRP A 23 -8.42 -4.11 -9.57
CA TRP A 23 -8.64 -4.92 -8.37
C TRP A 23 -8.22 -4.15 -7.11
N ARG A 24 -6.99 -3.61 -7.10
CA ARG A 24 -6.48 -2.81 -5.99
C ARG A 24 -7.35 -1.58 -5.71
N TYR A 25 -7.76 -0.86 -6.76
CA TYR A 25 -8.65 0.30 -6.62
C TYR A 25 -9.93 -0.09 -5.90
N ASN A 26 -10.60 -1.16 -6.36
CA ASN A 26 -11.84 -1.65 -5.74
C ASN A 26 -11.63 -2.10 -4.29
N CYS A 27 -10.57 -2.88 -4.01
CA CYS A 27 -10.25 -3.32 -2.65
C CYS A 27 -9.93 -2.14 -1.72
N SER A 28 -9.24 -1.10 -2.21
CA SER A 28 -8.93 0.10 -1.42
C SER A 28 -10.17 0.90 -1.01
N GLN A 29 -11.29 0.78 -1.73
CA GLN A 29 -12.55 1.42 -1.35
C GLN A 29 -13.30 0.65 -0.26
N LEU A 30 -13.04 -0.66 -0.12
CA LEU A 30 -13.72 -1.54 0.84
C LEU A 30 -13.06 -1.54 2.22
N MET A 31 -11.75 -1.26 2.29
CA MET A 31 -11.00 -1.27 3.54
C MET A 31 -10.82 0.14 4.12
N PRO A 32 -10.87 0.29 5.45
CA PRO A 32 -10.48 1.53 6.11
C PRO A 32 -9.00 1.82 5.81
N GLY A 33 -8.67 3.02 5.34
CA GLY A 33 -7.31 3.37 4.94
C GLY A 33 -7.30 4.51 3.92
N ARG A 34 -6.15 4.74 3.28
CA ARG A 34 -6.05 5.75 2.22
C ARG A 34 -6.63 5.22 0.92
N LYS A 35 -7.48 6.02 0.28
CA LYS A 35 -8.01 5.71 -1.05
C LYS A 35 -6.93 5.91 -2.09
N LEU A 36 -6.65 4.88 -2.88
CA LEU A 36 -5.59 4.90 -3.87
C LEU A 36 -6.15 5.23 -5.24
N ASN A 37 -5.41 6.05 -5.97
CA ASN A 37 -5.69 6.30 -7.37
C ASN A 37 -5.25 5.10 -8.21
N PHE A 38 -6.02 4.82 -9.27
CA PHE A 38 -5.73 3.73 -10.22
C PHE A 38 -4.29 3.77 -10.74
N LEU A 39 -3.79 4.97 -11.08
CA LEU A 39 -2.45 5.19 -11.64
C LEU A 39 -1.31 5.21 -10.60
N ASN A 40 -1.61 5.22 -9.30
CA ASN A 40 -0.57 5.31 -8.28
C ASN A 40 0.04 3.94 -8.00
N ILE A 41 0.94 3.44 -8.86
CA ILE A 41 1.51 2.08 -8.74
C ILE A 41 2.16 1.85 -7.38
N PHE A 42 2.93 2.81 -6.85
CA PHE A 42 3.67 2.68 -5.59
C PHE A 42 2.79 2.75 -4.34
N GLY A 43 1.60 3.33 -4.45
CA GLY A 43 0.63 3.42 -3.38
C GLY A 43 1.05 4.35 -2.24
N ASP A 44 0.96 3.87 -1.00
CA ASP A 44 1.31 4.63 0.21
C ASP A 44 2.83 4.67 0.45
N LEU A 45 3.58 3.82 -0.27
CA LEU A 45 5.04 3.74 -0.18
C LEU A 45 5.73 5.06 -0.56
N ILE A 46 5.12 5.87 -1.43
CA ILE A 46 5.64 7.21 -1.79
C ILE A 46 5.73 8.11 -0.56
N GLU A 47 4.72 8.08 0.30
CA GLU A 47 4.68 8.90 1.50
C GLU A 47 5.68 8.38 2.53
N VAL A 48 5.77 7.05 2.69
CA VAL A 48 6.78 6.42 3.54
C VAL A 48 8.19 6.79 3.08
N ILE A 49 8.49 6.75 1.78
CA ILE A 49 9.79 7.15 1.22
C ILE A 49 10.05 8.65 1.47
N LYS A 50 9.07 9.52 1.30
CA LYS A 50 9.22 10.95 1.62
C LYS A 50 9.57 11.16 3.09
N TYR A 51 8.94 10.42 4.00
CA TYR A 51 9.28 10.46 5.42
C TYR A 51 10.68 9.90 5.72
N LEU A 52 11.09 8.84 5.02
CA LEU A 52 12.42 8.24 5.18
C LEU A 52 13.54 9.17 4.70
N ASN A 53 13.29 9.91 3.62
CA ASN A 53 14.21 10.86 3.03
C ASN A 53 14.17 12.25 3.70
N SER A 54 13.37 12.45 4.76
CA SER A 54 13.42 13.72 5.50
C SER A 54 14.75 13.84 6.25
N ASP A 55 15.28 15.06 6.37
CA ASP A 55 16.56 15.41 7.02
C ASP A 55 16.61 15.14 8.54
N ALA A 56 15.65 14.39 9.10
CA ALA A 56 15.70 14.01 10.51
C ALA A 56 16.91 13.10 10.79
N ASP A 57 17.73 13.45 11.78
CA ASP A 57 18.91 12.70 12.27
C ASP A 57 18.55 11.40 13.02
N HIS A 58 17.51 10.69 12.58
CA HIS A 58 17.11 9.42 13.16
C HIS A 58 17.63 8.24 12.33
N PRO A 59 18.05 7.15 12.98
CA PRO A 59 18.37 5.92 12.27
C PRO A 59 17.14 5.47 11.47
N PHE A 60 17.38 4.92 10.28
CA PHE A 60 16.36 4.55 9.29
C PHE A 60 15.18 3.75 9.89
N GLN A 61 15.46 2.83 10.81
CA GLN A 61 14.45 2.02 11.50
C GLN A 61 13.47 2.87 12.34
N LEU A 62 13.97 3.91 13.02
CA LEU A 62 13.13 4.84 13.79
C LEU A 62 12.27 5.71 12.88
N LYS A 63 12.78 6.09 11.70
CA LYS A 63 11.99 6.82 10.69
C LYS A 63 10.79 6.01 10.20
N ILE A 64 11.00 4.72 9.91
CA ILE A 64 9.91 3.80 9.53
C ILE A 64 8.89 3.69 10.66
N LEU A 65 9.35 3.48 11.89
CA LEU A 65 8.46 3.34 13.03
C LEU A 65 7.65 4.62 13.27
N ASN A 66 8.26 5.80 13.17
CA ASN A 66 7.56 7.07 13.28
C ASN A 66 6.53 7.27 12.16
N ALA A 67 6.85 6.87 10.92
CA ALA A 67 5.89 6.91 9.82
C ALA A 67 4.67 6.01 10.10
N LEU A 68 4.91 4.79 10.59
CA LEU A 68 3.83 3.86 10.99
C LEU A 68 3.00 4.41 12.15
N VAL A 69 3.64 5.00 13.18
CA VAL A 69 2.94 5.62 14.31
C VAL A 69 2.06 6.77 13.83
N ASN A 70 2.54 7.60 12.90
CA ASN A 70 1.72 8.66 12.31
C ASN A 70 0.51 8.09 11.54
N CYS A 71 0.70 7.05 10.73
CA CYS A 71 -0.42 6.35 10.08
C CYS A 71 -1.42 5.81 11.10
N CYS A 72 -0.95 5.16 12.17
CA CYS A 72 -1.80 4.66 13.26
C CYS A 72 -2.57 5.79 13.95
N LYS A 73 -1.97 6.98 14.14
CA LYS A 73 -2.68 8.16 14.68
C LYS A 73 -3.76 8.66 13.73
N THR A 74 -3.46 8.74 12.42
CA THR A 74 -4.43 9.16 11.40
C THR A 74 -5.66 8.25 11.39
N PHE A 75 -5.46 6.94 11.56
CA PHE A 75 -6.53 5.94 11.54
C PHE A 75 -6.90 5.42 12.93
N GLN A 76 -6.58 6.14 14.02
CA GLN A 76 -6.76 5.67 15.40
C GLN A 76 -8.22 5.33 15.76
N LYS A 77 -9.19 5.93 15.06
CA LYS A 77 -10.62 5.63 15.24
C LYS A 77 -11.02 4.27 14.65
N GLN A 78 -10.22 3.71 13.76
CA GLN A 78 -10.46 2.46 13.06
C GLN A 78 -9.74 1.32 13.80
N GLN A 79 -10.38 0.16 13.93
CA GLN A 79 -9.77 -1.01 14.62
C GLN A 79 -8.68 -1.67 13.77
N LEU A 80 -8.81 -1.54 12.45
CA LEU A 80 -7.90 -2.01 11.43
C LEU A 80 -7.81 -0.96 10.32
N PHE A 81 -6.66 -0.85 9.67
CA PHE A 81 -6.51 -0.07 8.45
C PHE A 81 -5.59 -0.77 7.47
N CYS A 82 -5.73 -0.45 6.18
CA CYS A 82 -4.92 -1.00 5.10
C CYS A 82 -3.99 0.08 4.52
N LEU A 83 -2.70 -0.27 4.40
CA LEU A 83 -1.71 0.47 3.63
C LEU A 83 -1.33 -0.35 2.41
N TRP A 84 -1.16 0.30 1.27
CA TRP A 84 -0.77 -0.41 0.06
C TRP A 84 0.68 -0.15 -0.29
N GLY A 85 1.47 -1.23 -0.28
CA GLY A 85 2.81 -1.26 -0.87
C GLY A 85 2.71 -1.85 -2.26
N PHE A 86 2.82 -1.02 -3.29
CA PHE A 86 2.58 -1.43 -4.66
C PHE A 86 1.17 -2.01 -4.88
N TYR A 87 1.09 -3.27 -5.30
CA TYR A 87 -0.13 -4.07 -5.45
C TYR A 87 -0.40 -4.99 -4.25
N THR A 88 0.39 -4.88 -3.19
CA THR A 88 0.27 -5.72 -1.99
C THR A 88 -0.44 -4.94 -0.88
N PRO A 89 -1.59 -5.42 -0.37
CA PRO A 89 -2.23 -4.83 0.80
C PRO A 89 -1.52 -5.25 2.07
N LEU A 90 -1.17 -4.27 2.91
CA LEU A 90 -0.64 -4.46 4.26
C LEU A 90 -1.71 -4.02 5.25
N VAL A 91 -2.35 -4.99 5.91
CA VAL A 91 -3.41 -4.72 6.89
C VAL A 91 -2.79 -4.63 8.28
N PHE A 92 -2.97 -3.49 8.93
CA PHE A 92 -2.50 -3.23 10.28
C PHE A 92 -3.67 -3.25 11.26
N LEU A 93 -3.49 -3.96 12.36
CA LEU A 93 -4.43 -4.04 13.47
C LEU A 93 -3.93 -3.12 14.59
N VAL A 94 -4.69 -2.04 14.87
CA VAL A 94 -4.27 -1.01 15.83
C VAL A 94 -4.75 -1.31 17.24
N LYS A 95 -5.88 -2.01 17.35
CA LYS A 95 -6.52 -2.32 18.63
C LYS A 95 -6.34 -3.80 18.97
N SER A 96 -5.87 -4.08 20.19
CA SER A 96 -5.67 -5.44 20.71
C SER A 96 -6.94 -6.33 20.63
N GLY A 97 -8.12 -5.72 20.67
CA GLY A 97 -9.39 -6.43 20.48
C GLY A 97 -9.53 -7.11 19.11
N ALA A 98 -8.93 -6.55 18.05
CA ALA A 98 -8.97 -7.13 16.71
C ALA A 98 -7.94 -8.27 16.55
N VAL A 99 -6.83 -8.22 17.31
CA VAL A 99 -5.81 -9.29 17.35
C VAL A 99 -6.42 -10.60 17.85
N LYS A 100 -7.35 -10.54 18.80
CA LYS A 100 -8.04 -11.71 19.35
C LYS A 100 -8.93 -12.43 18.34
N VAL A 101 -9.38 -11.74 17.28
CA VAL A 101 -10.25 -12.30 16.23
C VAL A 101 -9.45 -12.96 15.10
N CYS A 102 -8.20 -12.54 14.87
CA CYS A 102 -7.35 -13.12 13.82
C CYS A 102 -6.49 -14.30 14.28
N ILE A 103 -6.32 -14.51 15.58
CA ILE A 103 -5.48 -15.57 16.16
C ILE A 103 -6.31 -16.78 16.65
N CYS A 104 -7.63 -16.63 16.78
CA CYS A 104 -8.57 -17.74 17.03
C CYS A 104 -9.08 -18.32 15.72
#